data_AF-A0A8T0IMN9-F1
#
_entry.id   AF-A0A8T0IMN9-F1
#
_cell.length_a   1.000
_cell.length_b   1.000
_cell.length_c   1.000
_cell.angle_alpha   90.00
_cell.angle_beta   90.00
_cell.angle_gamma   90.00
#
_symmetry.space_group_name_H-M   'P 1'
#
loop_
_entity.id
_entity.type
_entity.pdbx_description
1 polymer ?
#
loop_
_entity_poly.entity_id
_entity_poly.type
_entity_poly.pdbx_seq_one_letter_code
_entity_poly.pdbx_strand_id
1 'polypeptide(L)'
;MKSTSTYLAFLTLIGYVLVFLAGKWLDLIQFFKFNQEIDSRKKGYAPLSRDLEDFYIRRMYTRVQECFNRPIASAPDTWMDVIERVSCDRKTLIPTKKTRRCLNLGSYNYLGFAAKDVYCTPNVVESIEKFGVSTCASRVDCGTNILHLALEELIAKFVGKPAAMVYGMGFATNSSTIPALVGKGGLIVSDKLNHSSIVVGAKASGANVKVFDHNSPSHLEKVLREAIVKGQPLTHRPWKKILVIVEGIYSMEGEICRLREIVAVTKRYKAYLYLDEAHSIGAIGKTGRGVCELQGVNIDDVHVVMGTFTKSFGSCGGYIAGSKELIHYIKSISPAHLYASSMPPPVAEQVISALKVTMGEDGTDRGNGALFIESNFSF
;
A
#
# COMPACT_ATOMS: atom_id res chain seq x y z
N MET A 1 13.37 -19.46 -4.44
CA MET A 1 13.66 -18.80 -3.12
C MET A 1 12.96 -19.42 -1.89
N LYS A 2 12.45 -20.66 -1.91
CA LYS A 2 11.72 -21.27 -0.77
C LYS A 2 12.58 -21.77 0.42
N SER A 3 13.91 -21.61 0.40
CA SER A 3 14.81 -22.16 1.44
C SER A 3 15.62 -21.14 2.25
N THR A 4 15.37 -19.84 2.09
CA THR A 4 15.85 -18.84 3.06
C THR A 4 14.79 -18.72 4.15
N SER A 5 14.85 -19.29 5.33
CA SER A 5 15.51 -20.47 5.88
C SER A 5 14.63 -20.74 7.10
N THR A 6 13.98 -21.91 7.18
CA THR A 6 13.18 -22.27 8.38
C THR A 6 13.96 -22.07 9.67
N TYR A 7 15.29 -22.24 9.58
CA TYR A 7 16.24 -21.94 10.64
C TYR A 7 16.34 -20.44 10.98
N LEU A 8 16.35 -19.53 9.99
CA LEU A 8 16.32 -18.08 10.26
C LEU A 8 15.00 -17.65 10.91
N ALA A 9 13.86 -18.17 10.43
CA ALA A 9 12.56 -17.92 11.05
C ALA A 9 12.52 -18.44 12.50
N PHE A 10 13.05 -19.66 12.71
CA PHE A 10 13.16 -20.26 14.04
C PHE A 10 14.06 -19.47 14.98
N LEU A 11 15.25 -19.05 14.53
CA LEU A 11 16.16 -18.19 15.31
C LEU A 11 15.52 -16.84 15.62
N THR A 12 14.78 -16.25 14.68
CA THR A 12 14.08 -14.98 14.88
C THR A 12 12.99 -15.14 15.93
N LEU A 13 12.22 -16.23 15.89
CA LEU A 13 11.21 -16.57 16.88
C LEU A 13 11.82 -16.83 18.26
N ILE A 14 12.93 -17.57 18.33
CA ILE A 14 13.68 -17.78 19.59
C ILE A 14 14.16 -16.44 20.13
N GLY A 15 14.78 -15.60 19.29
CA GLY A 15 15.23 -14.27 19.69
C GLY A 15 14.08 -13.44 20.25
N TYR A 16 12.93 -13.45 19.58
CA TYR A 16 11.72 -12.78 20.05
C TYR A 16 11.26 -13.31 21.42
N VAL A 17 11.19 -14.63 21.60
CA VAL A 17 10.80 -15.28 22.87
C VAL A 17 11.80 -14.93 23.98
N LEU A 18 13.11 -14.97 23.71
CA LEU A 18 14.14 -14.62 24.69
C LEU A 18 14.01 -13.16 25.13
N VAL A 19 13.84 -12.23 24.19
CA VAL A 19 13.63 -10.81 24.50
C VAL A 19 12.33 -10.61 25.29
N PHE A 20 11.26 -11.32 24.93
CA PHE A 20 9.99 -11.26 25.64
C PHE A 20 10.12 -11.77 27.08
N LEU A 21 10.71 -12.95 27.29
CA LEU A 21 10.94 -13.53 28.61
C LEU A 21 11.85 -12.63 29.45
N ALA A 22 12.96 -12.14 28.90
CA ALA A 22 13.83 -11.19 29.58
C ALA A 22 13.09 -9.90 29.97
N GLY A 23 12.21 -9.39 29.09
CA GLY A 23 11.35 -8.25 29.39
C GLY A 23 10.43 -8.50 30.57
N LYS A 24 9.78 -9.67 30.64
CA LYS A 24 8.89 -10.06 31.75
C LYS A 24 9.65 -10.24 33.06
N TRP A 25 10.82 -10.86 33.02
CA TRP A 25 11.72 -10.99 34.17
C TRP A 25 12.16 -9.63 34.72
N LEU A 26 12.47 -8.67 33.85
CA LEU A 26 12.83 -7.32 34.27
C LEU A 26 11.66 -6.56 34.90
N ASP A 27 10.43 -6.73 34.38
CA ASP A 27 9.23 -6.17 35.00
C ASP A 27 9.01 -6.78 36.40
N LEU A 28 9.21 -8.09 36.56
CA LEU A 28 9.10 -8.77 37.87
C LEU A 28 10.13 -8.23 38.88
N ILE A 29 11.39 -8.06 38.48
CA ILE A 29 12.45 -7.51 39.34
C ILE A 29 12.12 -6.06 39.76
N GLN A 30 11.62 -5.23 38.84
CA GLN A 30 11.25 -3.85 39.14
C GLN A 30 10.10 -3.76 40.13
N PHE A 31 9.08 -4.62 39.97
CA PHE A 31 7.97 -4.71 40.91
C PHE A 31 8.47 -5.01 42.34
N PHE A 32 9.32 -6.03 42.50
CA PHE A 32 9.84 -6.42 43.82
C PHE A 32 10.84 -5.42 44.43
N LYS A 33 11.69 -4.76 43.61
CA LYS A 33 12.72 -3.84 44.13
C LYS A 33 12.21 -2.46 44.48
N PHE A 34 11.25 -1.93 43.73
CA PHE A 34 10.84 -0.53 43.85
C PHE A 34 9.41 -0.36 44.32
N ASN A 35 8.66 -1.45 44.51
CA ASN A 35 7.24 -1.46 44.88
C ASN A 35 6.42 -0.49 44.00
N GLN A 36 6.88 -0.30 42.77
CA GLN A 36 6.35 0.65 41.81
C GLN A 36 5.59 -0.19 40.79
N GLU A 37 4.27 -0.01 40.72
CA GLU A 37 3.53 -0.46 39.55
C GLU A 37 4.20 0.19 38.33
N ILE A 38 4.67 -0.62 37.38
CA ILE A 38 5.31 -0.17 36.12
C ILE A 38 4.23 0.30 35.16
N ASP A 39 3.29 1.02 35.73
CA ASP A 39 2.03 1.32 35.14
C ASP A 39 2.08 2.80 34.86
N SER A 40 2.12 3.16 33.58
CA SER A 40 2.01 4.55 33.14
C SER A 40 0.65 5.16 33.49
N ARG A 41 -0.26 4.39 34.11
CA ARG A 41 -1.56 4.83 34.62
C ARG A 41 -1.36 5.86 35.74
N LYS A 42 -1.66 7.13 35.43
CA LYS A 42 -1.96 8.10 36.48
C LYS A 42 -3.20 7.61 37.25
N LYS A 43 -3.10 7.58 38.57
CA LYS A 43 -4.20 7.17 39.47
C LYS A 43 -5.47 7.96 39.13
N GLY A 44 -6.57 7.27 38.82
CA GLY A 44 -7.86 7.88 38.46
C GLY A 44 -8.12 8.11 36.96
N TYR A 45 -7.17 7.78 36.07
CA TYR A 45 -7.35 7.89 34.62
C TYR A 45 -7.51 6.51 33.96
N ALA A 46 -8.31 6.46 32.89
CA ALA A 46 -8.37 5.28 32.04
C ALA A 46 -6.99 5.02 31.40
N PRO A 47 -6.57 3.74 31.28
CA PRO A 47 -5.30 3.42 30.64
C PRO A 47 -5.30 3.87 29.17
N LEU A 48 -4.26 4.60 28.76
CA LEU A 48 -4.10 5.08 27.38
C LEU A 48 -3.67 3.96 26.42
N SER A 49 -3.04 2.90 26.94
CA SER A 49 -2.55 1.74 26.19
C SER A 49 -2.91 0.46 26.92
N ARG A 50 -2.98 -0.65 26.18
CA ARG A 50 -3.13 -1.98 26.78
C ARG A 50 -1.80 -2.41 27.39
N ASP A 51 -1.84 -3.20 28.47
CA ASP A 51 -0.62 -3.68 29.16
C ASP A 51 0.39 -4.36 28.23
N LEU A 52 -0.08 -5.07 27.19
CA LEU A 52 0.80 -5.75 26.24
C LEU A 52 1.44 -4.78 25.23
N GLU A 53 0.74 -3.71 24.85
CA GLU A 53 1.27 -2.65 23.98
C GLU A 53 2.33 -1.84 24.71
N ASP A 54 2.04 -1.48 25.95
CA ASP A 54 2.99 -0.81 26.84
C ASP A 54 4.25 -1.67 27.05
N PHE A 55 4.06 -2.95 27.36
CA PHE A 55 5.16 -3.91 27.46
C PHE A 55 6.00 -3.95 26.18
N TYR A 56 5.34 -4.09 25.02
CA TYR A 56 6.02 -4.14 23.73
C TYR A 56 6.86 -2.88 23.48
N ILE A 57 6.31 -1.69 23.74
CA ILE A 57 7.03 -0.42 23.56
C ILE A 57 8.26 -0.36 24.49
N ARG A 58 8.05 -0.59 25.80
CA ARG A 58 9.10 -0.47 26.82
C ARG A 58 10.20 -1.52 26.71
N ARG A 59 9.84 -2.76 26.39
CA ARG A 59 10.75 -3.92 26.47
C ARG A 59 11.23 -4.42 25.11
N MET A 60 10.50 -4.18 24.03
CA MET A 60 10.87 -4.71 22.71
C MET A 60 11.21 -3.58 21.73
N TYR A 61 10.25 -2.72 21.42
CA TYR A 61 10.36 -1.71 20.36
C TYR A 61 11.57 -0.80 20.53
N THR A 62 11.78 -0.28 21.74
CA THR A 62 12.92 0.62 22.04
C THR A 62 14.30 0.01 21.79
N ARG A 63 14.41 -1.32 21.76
CA ARG A 63 15.66 -2.04 21.45
C ARG A 63 15.85 -2.25 19.96
N VAL A 64 14.76 -2.49 19.22
CA VAL A 64 14.81 -2.83 17.79
C VAL A 64 14.61 -1.61 16.87
N GLN A 65 14.15 -0.47 17.40
CA GLN A 65 13.96 0.78 16.65
C GLN A 65 15.23 1.27 15.95
N GLU A 66 16.43 0.84 16.39
CA GLU A 66 17.68 1.18 15.71
C GLU A 66 17.75 0.57 14.29
N CYS A 67 17.11 -0.58 14.08
CA CYS A 67 17.06 -1.28 12.80
C CYS A 67 16.17 -0.58 11.77
N PHE A 68 15.06 0.04 12.21
CA PHE A 68 13.99 0.48 11.30
C PHE A 68 13.83 2.00 11.21
N ASN A 69 14.13 2.75 12.28
CA ASN A 69 13.77 4.17 12.36
C ASN A 69 14.95 5.10 12.02
N ARG A 70 15.83 4.74 11.07
CA ARG A 70 17.01 5.57 10.75
C ARG A 70 16.59 6.78 9.92
N PRO A 71 16.69 8.03 10.44
CA PRO A 71 16.31 9.20 9.66
C PRO A 71 17.36 9.50 8.59
N ILE A 72 16.92 9.96 7.43
CA ILE A 72 17.77 10.38 6.32
C ILE A 72 17.91 11.91 6.31
N ALA A 73 19.01 12.40 5.76
CA ALA A 73 19.34 13.83 5.60
C ALA A 73 19.51 14.25 4.13
N SER A 74 19.29 13.33 3.19
CA SER A 74 19.37 13.55 1.75
C SER A 74 18.06 13.17 1.06
N ALA A 75 17.99 13.39 -0.26
CA ALA A 75 16.96 12.77 -1.09
C ALA A 75 17.02 11.22 -0.98
N PRO A 76 15.87 10.52 -1.16
CA PRO A 76 15.78 9.07 -1.12
C PRO A 76 16.28 8.42 -2.42
N ASP A 77 17.53 8.71 -2.78
CA ASP A 77 18.22 8.21 -3.96
C ASP A 77 18.92 6.87 -3.67
N THR A 78 19.58 6.30 -4.69
CA THR A 78 20.45 5.12 -4.64
C THR A 78 21.48 5.23 -3.52
N TRP A 79 22.08 6.41 -3.36
CA TRP A 79 22.91 6.73 -2.22
C TRP A 79 22.21 7.75 -1.34
N MET A 80 22.09 7.45 -0.05
CA MET A 80 21.44 8.34 0.91
C MET A 80 22.33 8.59 2.12
N ASP A 81 22.20 9.78 2.68
CA ASP A 81 22.87 10.17 3.90
C ASP A 81 21.97 9.84 5.09
N VAL A 82 22.41 8.90 5.93
CA VAL A 82 21.69 8.48 7.13
C VAL A 82 22.26 9.23 8.33
N ILE A 83 21.39 9.85 9.12
CA ILE A 83 21.80 10.56 10.32
C ILE A 83 22.30 9.56 11.37
N GLU A 84 23.51 9.78 11.87
CA GLU A 84 24.05 8.99 12.97
C GLU A 84 23.31 9.33 14.27
N ARG A 85 23.07 8.32 15.09
CA ARG A 85 22.36 8.46 16.36
C ARG A 85 23.20 7.88 17.48
N VAL A 86 23.12 8.52 18.64
CA VAL A 86 23.76 8.04 19.86
C VAL A 86 22.69 7.73 20.90
N SER A 87 23.00 6.79 21.78
CA SER A 87 22.16 6.49 22.94
C SER A 87 23.00 6.52 24.20
N CYS A 88 22.59 7.35 25.16
CA CYS A 88 23.24 7.42 26.47
C CYS A 88 22.66 6.39 27.45
N ASP A 89 21.41 5.96 27.24
CA ASP A 89 20.62 5.11 28.14
C ASP A 89 20.21 3.76 27.51
N ARG A 90 20.64 3.50 26.26
CA ARG A 90 20.24 2.36 25.42
C ARG A 90 18.74 2.25 25.16
N LYS A 91 17.99 3.34 25.33
CA LYS A 91 16.53 3.42 25.11
C LYS A 91 16.16 4.56 24.18
N THR A 92 16.79 5.70 24.37
CA THR A 92 16.55 6.94 23.64
C THR A 92 17.64 7.09 22.59
N LEU A 93 17.23 7.22 21.33
CA LEU A 93 18.14 7.47 20.21
C LEU A 93 18.08 8.96 19.87
N ILE A 94 19.18 9.66 20.09
CA ILE A 94 19.29 11.10 19.83
C ILE A 94 19.99 11.30 18.47
N PRO A 95 19.37 11.98 17.50
CA PRO A 95 20.02 12.36 16.25
C PRO A 95 21.25 13.25 16.51
N THR A 96 22.36 12.92 15.87
CA THR A 96 23.57 13.75 15.88
C THR A 96 23.58 14.67 14.66
N LYS A 97 24.57 15.58 14.60
CA LYS A 97 24.85 16.39 13.39
C LYS A 97 25.63 15.63 12.31
N LYS A 98 26.11 14.41 12.61
CA LYS A 98 26.91 13.61 11.66
C LYS A 98 26.00 12.76 10.80
N THR A 99 26.39 12.59 9.55
CA THR A 99 25.72 11.71 8.59
C THR A 99 26.69 10.67 8.07
N ARG A 100 26.14 9.52 7.68
CA ARG A 100 26.88 8.43 7.04
C ARG A 100 26.23 8.09 5.71
N ARG A 101 27.00 8.20 4.64
CA ARG A 101 26.57 7.81 3.30
C ARG A 101 26.38 6.30 3.23
N CYS A 102 25.19 5.87 2.82
CA CYS A 102 24.79 4.47 2.73
C CYS A 102 24.15 4.17 1.37
N LEU A 103 24.33 2.94 0.88
CA LEU A 103 23.59 2.44 -0.26
C LEU A 103 22.14 2.13 0.17
N ASN A 104 21.17 2.59 -0.62
CA ASN A 104 19.75 2.42 -0.34
C ASN A 104 19.20 1.16 -1.03
N LEU A 105 19.06 0.08 -0.26
CA LEU A 105 18.49 -1.20 -0.71
C LEU A 105 17.10 -1.49 -0.13
N GLY A 106 16.50 -0.53 0.58
CA GLY A 106 15.23 -0.70 1.30
C GLY A 106 14.11 0.21 0.83
N SER A 107 14.28 0.87 -0.31
CA SER A 107 13.30 1.82 -0.86
C SER A 107 12.41 1.18 -1.91
N TYR A 108 11.16 1.63 -1.98
CA TYR A 108 10.25 1.33 -3.08
C TYR A 108 10.34 2.34 -4.23
N ASN A 109 11.39 3.16 -4.25
CA ASN A 109 11.72 4.07 -5.35
C ASN A 109 12.28 3.30 -6.56
N TYR A 110 11.48 2.37 -7.11
CA TYR A 110 11.92 1.40 -8.12
C TYR A 110 12.50 2.04 -9.37
N LEU A 111 11.94 3.17 -9.80
CA LEU A 111 12.35 3.89 -11.02
C LEU A 111 13.24 5.11 -10.74
N GLY A 112 13.55 5.39 -9.47
CA GLY A 112 14.38 6.53 -9.09
C GLY A 112 13.67 7.89 -9.06
N PHE A 113 12.40 7.99 -9.46
CA PHE A 113 11.68 9.28 -9.56
C PHE A 113 11.47 10.03 -8.24
N ALA A 114 11.68 9.39 -7.08
CA ALA A 114 11.63 10.10 -5.80
C ALA A 114 12.87 10.98 -5.53
N ALA A 115 13.95 10.80 -6.32
CA ALA A 115 15.12 11.67 -6.31
C ALA A 115 14.97 12.82 -7.31
N LYS A 116 15.96 13.72 -7.36
CA LYS A 116 15.97 14.80 -8.35
C LYS A 116 16.06 14.21 -9.76
N ASP A 117 15.07 14.49 -10.60
CA ASP A 117 14.99 14.00 -11.97
C ASP A 117 15.01 15.17 -12.96
N VAL A 118 15.71 14.98 -14.08
CA VAL A 118 15.94 16.03 -15.09
C VAL A 118 14.65 16.50 -15.77
N TYR A 119 13.64 15.63 -15.88
CA TYR A 119 12.36 15.95 -16.49
C TYR A 119 11.31 16.33 -15.44
N CYS A 120 11.22 15.57 -14.33
CA CYS A 120 10.17 15.78 -13.35
C CYS A 120 10.40 17.03 -12.48
N THR A 121 11.63 17.26 -12.01
CA THR A 121 11.89 18.35 -11.05
C THR A 121 11.58 19.74 -11.62
N PRO A 122 11.99 20.11 -12.85
CA PRO A 122 11.63 21.41 -13.42
C PRO A 122 10.11 21.62 -13.56
N ASN A 123 9.37 20.61 -14.04
CA ASN A 123 7.91 20.71 -14.19
C ASN A 123 7.22 20.90 -12.84
N VAL A 124 7.69 20.20 -11.79
CA VAL A 124 7.17 20.38 -10.43
C VAL A 124 7.41 21.80 -9.94
N VAL A 125 8.62 22.36 -10.13
CA VAL A 125 8.92 23.76 -9.74
C VAL A 125 7.99 24.73 -10.48
N GLU A 126 7.81 24.56 -11.79
CA GLU A 126 6.88 25.40 -12.58
C GLU A 126 5.44 25.30 -12.07
N SER A 127 4.99 24.10 -11.69
CA SER A 127 3.64 23.91 -11.15
C SER A 127 3.43 24.62 -9.82
N ILE A 128 4.47 24.74 -8.98
CA ILE A 128 4.40 25.49 -7.72
C ILE A 128 4.22 26.98 -8.01
N GLU A 129 4.98 27.54 -8.95
CA GLU A 129 4.85 28.95 -9.35
C GLU A 129 3.46 29.26 -9.92
N LYS A 130 2.88 28.31 -10.66
CA LYS A 130 1.59 28.51 -11.34
C LYS A 130 0.35 28.22 -10.50
N PHE A 131 0.39 27.18 -9.66
CA PHE A 131 -0.77 26.67 -8.93
C PHE A 131 -0.62 26.73 -7.41
N GLY A 132 0.56 27.12 -6.90
CA GLY A 132 0.88 27.06 -5.49
C GLY A 132 1.08 25.64 -4.97
N VAL A 133 1.29 25.52 -3.66
CA VAL A 133 1.66 24.26 -3.00
C VAL A 133 0.47 23.36 -2.64
N SER A 134 -0.75 23.91 -2.56
CA SER A 134 -1.95 23.18 -2.16
C SER A 134 -3.22 23.91 -2.60
N THR A 135 -4.29 23.16 -2.80
CA THR A 135 -5.63 23.68 -3.09
C THR A 135 -6.43 24.01 -1.83
N CYS A 136 -6.07 23.44 -0.68
CA CYS A 136 -6.73 23.59 0.61
C CYS A 136 -8.26 23.31 0.61
N ALA A 137 -8.74 22.52 -0.35
CA ALA A 137 -10.17 22.21 -0.50
C ALA A 137 -10.40 20.76 -0.99
N SER A 138 -11.63 20.27 -0.86
CA SER A 138 -12.05 18.98 -1.39
C SER A 138 -12.16 19.00 -2.92
N ARG A 139 -12.22 17.83 -3.57
CA ARG A 139 -12.41 17.75 -5.03
C ARG A 139 -13.78 18.27 -5.49
N VAL A 140 -14.80 18.16 -4.64
CA VAL A 140 -16.19 18.52 -4.95
C VAL A 140 -16.44 20.02 -4.81
N ASP A 141 -15.69 20.70 -3.95
CA ASP A 141 -15.75 22.15 -3.79
C ASP A 141 -14.82 22.83 -4.82
N CYS A 142 -13.87 23.65 -4.37
CA CYS A 142 -12.92 24.37 -5.23
C CYS A 142 -11.55 23.68 -5.38
N GLY A 143 -11.39 22.43 -4.93
CA GLY A 143 -10.09 21.75 -4.89
C GLY A 143 -9.69 21.02 -6.19
N THR A 144 -10.49 21.06 -7.25
CA THR A 144 -10.13 20.47 -8.53
C THR A 144 -9.48 21.50 -9.45
N ASN A 145 -8.29 21.18 -9.96
CA ASN A 145 -7.62 21.97 -11.01
C ASN A 145 -7.27 21.09 -12.23
N ILE A 146 -6.68 21.71 -13.26
CA ILE A 146 -6.35 21.01 -14.51
C ILE A 146 -5.38 19.84 -14.33
N LEU A 147 -4.47 19.89 -13.35
CA LEU A 147 -3.49 18.83 -13.10
C LEU A 147 -4.16 17.57 -12.55
N HIS A 148 -5.20 17.72 -11.73
CA HIS A 148 -5.98 16.58 -11.26
C HIS A 148 -6.68 15.85 -12.40
N LEU A 149 -7.28 16.62 -13.32
CA LEU A 149 -7.99 16.07 -14.47
C LEU A 149 -7.01 15.41 -15.45
N ALA A 150 -5.89 16.09 -15.75
CA ALA A 150 -4.83 15.55 -16.58
C ALA A 150 -4.22 14.27 -15.99
N LEU A 151 -4.00 14.23 -14.67
CA LEU A 151 -3.50 13.04 -14.00
C LEU A 151 -4.50 11.87 -14.07
N GLU A 152 -5.79 12.14 -13.82
CA GLU A 152 -6.86 11.11 -13.93
C GLU A 152 -6.97 10.55 -15.35
N GLU A 153 -6.87 11.39 -16.38
CA GLU A 153 -6.87 10.97 -17.77
C GLU A 153 -5.60 10.18 -18.14
N LEU A 154 -4.43 10.68 -17.75
CA LEU A 154 -3.15 10.06 -18.07
C LEU A 154 -2.99 8.70 -17.39
N ILE A 155 -3.38 8.56 -16.12
CA ILE A 155 -3.29 7.26 -15.44
C ILE A 155 -4.30 6.26 -16.02
N ALA A 156 -5.51 6.71 -16.39
CA ALA A 156 -6.50 5.86 -17.06
C ALA A 156 -5.96 5.32 -18.41
N LYS A 157 -5.34 6.21 -19.20
CA LYS A 157 -4.65 5.84 -20.44
C LYS A 157 -3.49 4.87 -20.18
N PHE A 158 -2.67 5.14 -19.16
CA PHE A 158 -1.52 4.30 -18.81
C PHE A 158 -1.95 2.87 -18.47
N VAL A 159 -2.94 2.70 -17.59
CA VAL A 159 -3.39 1.35 -17.18
C VAL A 159 -4.31 0.68 -18.20
N GLY A 160 -4.79 1.41 -19.21
CA GLY A 160 -5.72 0.87 -20.21
C GLY A 160 -7.15 0.73 -19.69
N LYS A 161 -7.64 1.68 -18.87
CA LYS A 161 -9.02 1.72 -18.38
C LYS A 161 -9.77 2.98 -18.86
N PRO A 162 -11.11 2.92 -19.01
CA PRO A 162 -11.89 4.06 -19.50
C PRO A 162 -11.85 5.32 -18.62
N ALA A 163 -11.65 5.18 -17.32
CA ALA A 163 -11.58 6.29 -16.38
C ALA A 163 -10.77 5.93 -15.13
N ALA A 164 -10.27 6.95 -14.45
CA ALA A 164 -9.66 6.83 -13.14
C ALA A 164 -10.04 7.99 -12.19
N MET A 165 -9.82 7.76 -10.90
CA MET A 165 -9.91 8.75 -9.83
C MET A 165 -8.65 8.68 -8.99
N VAL A 166 -8.12 9.84 -8.61
CA VAL A 166 -6.94 9.96 -7.75
C VAL A 166 -7.29 10.26 -6.29
N TYR A 167 -6.40 9.81 -5.40
CA TYR A 167 -6.47 9.95 -3.95
C TYR A 167 -5.17 10.57 -3.44
N GLY A 168 -5.25 11.50 -2.47
CA GLY A 168 -4.06 12.15 -1.90
C GLY A 168 -3.19 11.25 -1.00
N MET A 169 -3.72 10.11 -0.52
CA MET A 169 -2.98 9.17 0.34
C MET A 169 -3.14 7.73 -0.16
N GLY A 170 -2.02 7.01 -0.31
CA GLY A 170 -2.01 5.64 -0.86
C GLY A 170 -2.74 4.62 0.01
N PHE A 171 -2.57 4.66 1.33
CA PHE A 171 -3.34 3.79 2.25
C PHE A 171 -4.85 4.07 2.15
N ALA A 172 -5.22 5.36 2.08
CA ALA A 172 -6.61 5.78 2.01
C ALA A 172 -7.30 5.35 0.71
N THR A 173 -6.55 5.14 -0.39
CA THR A 173 -7.08 4.62 -1.66
C THR A 173 -7.88 3.33 -1.42
N ASN A 174 -7.24 2.30 -0.85
CA ASN A 174 -7.93 1.06 -0.49
C ASN A 174 -9.01 1.28 0.59
N SER A 175 -8.62 1.92 1.70
CA SER A 175 -9.47 1.95 2.90
C SER A 175 -10.75 2.77 2.74
N SER A 176 -10.79 3.71 1.79
CA SER A 176 -11.98 4.52 1.46
C SER A 176 -12.74 4.02 0.23
N THR A 177 -12.08 3.38 -0.74
CA THR A 177 -12.76 2.82 -1.91
C THR A 177 -13.54 1.56 -1.57
N ILE A 178 -12.98 0.63 -0.81
CA ILE A 178 -13.64 -0.67 -0.56
C ILE A 178 -15.03 -0.49 0.09
N PRO A 179 -15.22 0.36 1.11
CA PRO A 179 -16.54 0.66 1.67
C PRO A 179 -17.52 1.31 0.68
N ALA A 180 -17.03 2.03 -0.33
CA ALA A 180 -17.85 2.58 -1.39
C ALA A 180 -18.35 1.48 -2.35
N LEU A 181 -17.57 0.42 -2.57
CA LEU A 181 -17.90 -0.61 -3.55
C LEU A 181 -18.85 -1.69 -3.04
N VAL A 182 -18.71 -2.08 -1.78
CA VAL A 182 -19.44 -3.20 -1.19
C VAL A 182 -19.82 -2.85 0.24
N GLY A 183 -20.97 -3.35 0.70
CA GLY A 183 -21.46 -3.10 2.05
C GLY A 183 -22.31 -4.24 2.58
N LYS A 184 -23.20 -3.95 3.53
CA LYS A 184 -24.09 -4.94 4.14
C LYS A 184 -24.85 -5.78 3.10
N GLY A 185 -24.79 -7.10 3.25
CA GLY A 185 -25.36 -8.09 2.32
C GLY A 185 -24.49 -8.38 1.09
N GLY A 186 -23.31 -7.76 0.99
CA GLY A 186 -22.23 -8.14 0.08
C GLY A 186 -21.20 -9.06 0.75
N LEU A 187 -20.37 -9.67 -0.08
CA LEU A 187 -19.28 -10.55 0.31
C LEU A 187 -17.95 -10.03 -0.25
N ILE A 188 -16.95 -9.91 0.61
CA ILE A 188 -15.55 -9.74 0.24
C ILE A 188 -14.85 -11.09 0.41
N VAL A 189 -14.16 -11.55 -0.62
CA VAL A 189 -13.26 -12.71 -0.56
C VAL A 189 -11.84 -12.19 -0.71
N SER A 190 -11.11 -12.15 0.40
CA SER A 190 -9.78 -11.54 0.50
C SER A 190 -8.69 -12.61 0.52
N ASP A 191 -7.58 -12.37 -0.16
CA ASP A 191 -6.36 -13.13 0.06
C ASP A 191 -5.93 -12.97 1.54
N LYS A 192 -5.35 -14.04 2.10
CA LYS A 192 -4.92 -14.10 3.50
C LYS A 192 -3.86 -13.07 3.86
N LEU A 193 -2.99 -12.70 2.91
CA LEU A 193 -1.88 -11.78 3.14
C LEU A 193 -2.13 -10.37 2.58
N ASN A 194 -3.38 -10.06 2.19
CA ASN A 194 -3.72 -8.74 1.70
C ASN A 194 -3.33 -7.62 2.68
N HIS A 195 -2.88 -6.52 2.10
CA HIS A 195 -2.34 -5.37 2.79
C HIS A 195 -3.33 -4.79 3.81
N SER A 196 -2.78 -4.23 4.89
CA SER A 196 -3.55 -3.67 6.00
C SER A 196 -4.61 -2.65 5.58
N SER A 197 -4.37 -1.86 4.52
CA SER A 197 -5.36 -0.92 3.98
C SER A 197 -6.59 -1.62 3.39
N ILE A 198 -6.42 -2.77 2.75
CA ILE A 198 -7.51 -3.61 2.23
C ILE A 198 -8.30 -4.16 3.42
N VAL A 199 -7.62 -4.67 4.44
CA VAL A 199 -8.25 -5.19 5.66
C VAL A 199 -9.07 -4.11 6.37
N VAL A 200 -8.54 -2.89 6.50
CA VAL A 200 -9.24 -1.75 7.11
C VAL A 200 -10.46 -1.36 6.27
N GLY A 201 -10.33 -1.25 4.94
CA GLY A 201 -11.45 -0.97 4.05
C GLY A 201 -12.54 -2.04 4.09
N ALA A 202 -12.14 -3.32 4.08
CA ALA A 202 -13.06 -4.44 4.19
C ALA A 202 -13.83 -4.44 5.51
N LYS A 203 -13.17 -4.14 6.63
CA LYS A 203 -13.84 -3.99 7.94
C LYS A 203 -14.81 -2.80 7.94
N ALA A 204 -14.39 -1.65 7.43
CA ALA A 204 -15.21 -0.44 7.38
C ALA A 204 -16.44 -0.58 6.46
N SER A 205 -16.39 -1.46 5.47
CA SER A 205 -17.50 -1.72 4.55
C SER A 205 -18.76 -2.31 5.24
N GLY A 206 -18.58 -3.03 6.36
CA GLY A 206 -19.67 -3.80 6.97
C GLY A 206 -20.17 -4.98 6.12
N ALA A 207 -19.47 -5.33 5.04
CA ALA A 207 -19.71 -6.53 4.26
C ALA A 207 -19.27 -7.79 5.02
N ASN A 208 -19.77 -8.96 4.63
CA ASN A 208 -19.21 -10.20 5.11
C ASN A 208 -17.84 -10.42 4.47
N VAL A 209 -16.87 -10.88 5.27
CA VAL A 209 -15.52 -11.17 4.78
C VAL A 209 -15.25 -12.67 4.90
N LYS A 210 -14.75 -13.26 3.82
CA LYS A 210 -14.15 -14.60 3.79
C LYS A 210 -12.72 -14.46 3.32
N VAL A 211 -11.87 -15.33 3.83
CA VAL A 211 -10.44 -15.37 3.48
C VAL A 211 -10.17 -16.67 2.76
N PHE A 212 -9.38 -16.62 1.68
CA PHE A 212 -8.83 -17.80 1.03
C PHE A 212 -7.32 -17.85 1.25
N ASP A 213 -6.73 -19.03 1.05
CA ASP A 213 -5.30 -19.24 1.29
C ASP A 213 -4.48 -18.42 0.30
N HIS A 214 -3.33 -17.96 0.78
CA HIS A 214 -2.46 -17.07 0.03
C HIS A 214 -2.16 -17.61 -1.37
N ASN A 215 -2.43 -16.79 -2.38
CA ASN A 215 -2.12 -17.05 -3.78
C ASN A 215 -2.64 -18.42 -4.29
N SER A 216 -3.78 -18.87 -3.76
CA SER A 216 -4.38 -20.19 -4.03
C SER A 216 -5.71 -20.11 -4.78
N PRO A 217 -5.69 -20.19 -6.13
CA PRO A 217 -6.91 -20.17 -6.95
C PRO A 217 -7.88 -21.32 -6.63
N SER A 218 -7.37 -22.50 -6.25
CA SER A 218 -8.20 -23.65 -5.89
C SER A 218 -8.96 -23.43 -4.58
N HIS A 219 -8.33 -22.81 -3.58
CA HIS A 219 -9.04 -22.47 -2.35
C HIS A 219 -10.00 -21.30 -2.57
N LEU A 220 -9.64 -20.30 -3.39
CA LEU A 220 -10.56 -19.24 -3.81
C LEU A 220 -11.84 -19.82 -4.41
N GLU A 221 -11.72 -20.76 -5.36
CA GLU A 221 -12.86 -21.43 -5.98
C GLU A 221 -13.73 -22.17 -4.93
N LYS A 222 -13.10 -22.90 -4.01
CA LYS A 222 -13.81 -23.57 -2.91
C LYS A 222 -14.60 -22.58 -2.05
N VAL A 223 -13.97 -21.48 -1.63
CA VAL A 223 -14.59 -20.44 -0.80
C VAL A 223 -15.77 -19.79 -1.52
N LEU A 224 -15.61 -19.43 -2.80
CA LEU A 224 -16.68 -18.84 -3.61
C LEU A 224 -17.87 -19.79 -3.75
N ARG A 225 -17.61 -21.04 -4.13
CA ARG A 225 -18.65 -22.07 -4.29
C ARG A 225 -19.44 -22.26 -3.00
N GLU A 226 -18.76 -22.44 -1.87
CA GLU A 226 -19.42 -22.62 -0.58
C GLU A 226 -20.21 -21.37 -0.15
N ALA A 227 -19.65 -20.17 -0.35
CA ALA A 227 -20.32 -18.94 0.03
C ALA A 227 -21.56 -18.68 -0.82
N ILE A 228 -21.52 -18.98 -2.12
CA ILE A 228 -22.67 -18.84 -3.02
C ILE A 228 -23.78 -19.81 -2.64
N VAL A 229 -23.45 -21.08 -2.39
CA VAL A 229 -24.44 -22.11 -2.01
C VAL A 229 -25.10 -21.79 -0.66
N LYS A 230 -24.32 -21.31 0.33
CA LYS A 230 -24.85 -21.00 1.67
C LYS A 230 -25.62 -19.68 1.73
N GLY A 231 -25.32 -18.75 0.83
CA GLY A 231 -25.86 -17.39 0.84
C GLY A 231 -25.38 -16.56 2.05
N GLN A 232 -26.05 -15.44 2.28
CA GLN A 232 -25.82 -14.54 3.41
C GLN A 232 -26.07 -15.27 4.75
N PRO A 233 -25.24 -15.05 5.79
CA PRO A 233 -25.46 -15.65 7.10
C PRO A 233 -26.85 -15.33 7.65
N LEU A 234 -27.41 -16.29 8.38
CA LEU A 234 -28.74 -16.26 9.02
C LEU A 234 -29.93 -16.22 8.05
N THR A 235 -29.83 -15.53 6.92
CA THR A 235 -30.93 -15.33 5.99
C THR A 235 -30.90 -16.27 4.78
N HIS A 236 -29.74 -16.87 4.48
CA HIS A 236 -29.49 -17.71 3.30
C HIS A 236 -29.81 -17.05 1.97
N ARG A 237 -29.98 -15.71 1.95
CA ARG A 237 -30.29 -14.95 0.73
C ARG A 237 -29.06 -14.89 -0.19
N PRO A 238 -29.24 -14.79 -1.51
CA PRO A 238 -28.13 -14.53 -2.42
C PRO A 238 -27.35 -13.26 -2.04
N TRP A 239 -26.05 -13.26 -2.27
CA TRP A 239 -25.21 -12.08 -2.07
C TRP A 239 -25.59 -10.96 -3.04
N LYS A 240 -25.68 -9.73 -2.55
CA LYS A 240 -25.94 -8.56 -3.42
C LYS A 240 -24.77 -8.30 -4.38
N LYS A 241 -23.54 -8.54 -3.91
CA LYS A 241 -22.29 -8.35 -4.63
C LYS A 241 -21.22 -9.24 -4.02
N ILE A 242 -20.39 -9.85 -4.85
CA ILE A 242 -19.21 -10.61 -4.43
C ILE A 242 -17.98 -9.93 -5.03
N LEU A 243 -17.07 -9.47 -4.16
CA LEU A 243 -15.83 -8.79 -4.54
C LEU A 243 -14.64 -9.65 -4.08
N VAL A 244 -13.84 -10.12 -5.03
CA VAL A 244 -12.56 -10.78 -4.77
C VAL A 244 -11.47 -9.74 -4.81
N ILE A 245 -10.60 -9.71 -3.80
CA ILE A 245 -9.51 -8.72 -3.68
C ILE A 245 -8.17 -9.44 -3.57
N VAL A 246 -7.23 -9.09 -4.44
CA VAL A 246 -5.86 -9.62 -4.47
C VAL A 246 -4.85 -8.51 -4.77
N GLU A 247 -3.60 -8.70 -4.37
CA GLU A 247 -2.47 -7.86 -4.78
C GLU A 247 -1.80 -8.45 -6.03
N GLY A 248 -1.18 -7.61 -6.87
CA GLY A 248 -0.41 -8.06 -8.04
C GLY A 248 0.95 -8.64 -7.65
N ILE A 249 1.69 -7.91 -6.81
CA ILE A 249 2.89 -8.37 -6.10
C ILE A 249 2.65 -8.17 -4.61
N TYR A 250 2.79 -9.24 -3.83
CA TYR A 250 2.62 -9.20 -2.39
C TYR A 250 3.82 -8.56 -1.72
N SER A 251 3.58 -7.46 -1.00
CA SER A 251 4.62 -6.53 -0.54
C SER A 251 5.73 -7.14 0.33
N MET A 252 5.43 -8.14 1.16
CA MET A 252 6.40 -8.72 2.11
C MET A 252 7.10 -9.94 1.55
N GLU A 253 6.37 -10.79 0.83
CA GLU A 253 6.86 -12.05 0.29
C GLU A 253 7.57 -11.86 -1.07
N GLY A 254 7.23 -10.79 -1.79
CA GLY A 254 7.70 -10.56 -3.17
C GLY A 254 7.10 -11.53 -4.17
N GLU A 255 6.05 -12.28 -3.80
CA GLU A 255 5.39 -13.25 -4.66
C GLU A 255 4.49 -12.54 -5.68
N ILE A 256 4.53 -13.01 -6.92
CA ILE A 256 3.63 -12.55 -7.98
C ILE A 256 2.33 -13.36 -7.91
N CYS A 257 1.20 -12.66 -7.93
CA CYS A 257 -0.12 -13.25 -7.90
C CYS A 257 -0.40 -14.14 -9.12
N ARG A 258 -1.04 -15.29 -8.92
CA ARG A 258 -1.50 -16.21 -9.97
C ARG A 258 -2.76 -15.67 -10.66
N LEU A 259 -2.62 -14.50 -11.27
CA LEU A 259 -3.73 -13.67 -11.72
C LEU A 259 -4.54 -14.35 -12.83
N ARG A 260 -3.89 -15.05 -13.77
CA ARG A 260 -4.60 -15.81 -14.84
C ARG A 260 -5.62 -16.77 -14.27
N GLU A 261 -5.22 -17.58 -13.29
CA GLU A 261 -6.10 -18.58 -12.68
C GLU A 261 -7.16 -17.92 -11.79
N ILE A 262 -6.80 -16.87 -11.05
CA ILE A 262 -7.76 -16.10 -10.24
C ILE A 262 -8.86 -15.50 -11.13
N VAL A 263 -8.49 -14.88 -12.25
CA VAL A 263 -9.44 -14.32 -13.24
C VAL A 263 -10.36 -15.41 -13.80
N ALA A 264 -9.81 -16.58 -14.13
CA ALA A 264 -10.63 -17.70 -14.62
C ALA A 264 -11.69 -18.12 -13.59
N VAL A 265 -11.31 -18.15 -12.30
CA VAL A 265 -12.22 -18.46 -11.20
C VAL A 265 -13.25 -17.35 -11.01
N THR A 266 -12.85 -16.08 -10.91
CA THR A 266 -13.80 -14.97 -10.68
C THR A 266 -14.83 -14.86 -11.80
N LYS A 267 -14.41 -15.06 -13.06
CA LYS A 267 -15.32 -15.13 -14.23
C LYS A 267 -16.34 -16.26 -14.10
N ARG A 268 -15.89 -17.48 -13.77
CA ARG A 268 -16.77 -18.66 -13.63
C ARG A 268 -17.89 -18.41 -12.63
N TYR A 269 -17.59 -17.72 -11.53
CA TYR A 269 -18.55 -17.44 -10.46
C TYR A 269 -19.19 -16.04 -10.55
N LYS A 270 -18.94 -15.29 -11.63
CA LYS A 270 -19.44 -13.91 -11.84
C LYS A 270 -19.13 -12.97 -10.66
N ALA A 271 -17.96 -13.13 -10.06
CA ALA A 271 -17.48 -12.27 -9.00
C ALA A 271 -16.70 -11.08 -9.57
N TYR A 272 -16.82 -9.92 -8.95
CA TYR A 272 -16.01 -8.75 -9.28
C TYR A 272 -14.58 -8.98 -8.79
N LEU A 273 -13.60 -8.46 -9.53
CA LEU A 273 -12.18 -8.54 -9.18
C LEU A 273 -11.62 -7.14 -8.93
N TYR A 274 -11.04 -6.97 -7.75
CA TYR A 274 -10.25 -5.81 -7.34
C TYR A 274 -8.78 -6.24 -7.27
N LEU A 275 -7.95 -5.60 -8.08
CA LEU A 275 -6.52 -5.86 -8.15
C LEU A 275 -5.74 -4.66 -7.63
N ASP A 276 -4.93 -4.88 -6.61
CA ASP A 276 -3.99 -3.89 -6.08
C ASP A 276 -2.62 -4.07 -6.76
N GLU A 277 -2.33 -3.20 -7.73
CA GLU A 277 -1.07 -3.16 -8.49
C GLU A 277 0.00 -2.30 -7.78
N ALA A 278 -0.12 -1.98 -6.48
CA ALA A 278 0.76 -0.99 -5.85
C ALA A 278 2.26 -1.31 -5.93
N HIS A 279 2.67 -2.58 -5.96
CA HIS A 279 4.08 -3.00 -6.10
C HIS A 279 4.49 -3.39 -7.52
N SER A 280 3.53 -3.48 -8.43
CA SER A 280 3.73 -3.97 -9.79
C SER A 280 3.64 -2.87 -10.84
N ILE A 281 2.79 -1.87 -10.60
CA ILE A 281 2.65 -0.71 -11.50
C ILE A 281 3.99 0.04 -11.60
N GLY A 282 4.44 0.29 -12.82
CA GLY A 282 5.74 0.90 -13.13
C GLY A 282 6.95 0.01 -12.84
N ALA A 283 6.79 -1.23 -12.37
CA ALA A 283 7.92 -2.12 -12.05
C ALA A 283 8.01 -3.36 -12.96
N ILE A 284 6.86 -3.92 -13.36
CA ILE A 284 6.79 -5.15 -14.16
C ILE A 284 5.88 -4.99 -15.38
N GLY A 285 6.10 -5.86 -16.37
CA GLY A 285 5.39 -5.82 -17.65
C GLY A 285 6.17 -4.98 -18.68
N LYS A 286 5.96 -5.29 -19.96
CA LYS A 286 6.71 -4.70 -21.07
C LYS A 286 6.68 -3.16 -21.08
N THR A 287 5.58 -2.57 -20.65
CA THR A 287 5.39 -1.11 -20.58
C THR A 287 5.15 -0.63 -19.14
N GLY A 288 5.49 -1.45 -18.14
CA GLY A 288 5.33 -1.12 -16.73
C GLY A 288 3.86 -1.12 -16.27
N ARG A 289 2.95 -1.77 -16.99
CA ARG A 289 1.51 -1.75 -16.64
C ARG A 289 1.12 -2.72 -15.52
N GLY A 290 2.08 -3.46 -14.97
CA GLY A 290 1.85 -4.33 -13.83
C GLY A 290 1.59 -5.79 -14.21
N VAL A 291 0.99 -6.53 -13.27
CA VAL A 291 0.89 -7.99 -13.38
C VAL A 291 -0.06 -8.43 -14.49
N CYS A 292 -1.07 -7.62 -14.83
CA CYS A 292 -1.95 -7.88 -15.96
C CYS A 292 -1.16 -8.04 -17.26
N GLU A 293 -0.26 -7.09 -17.54
CA GLU A 293 0.57 -7.11 -18.74
C GLU A 293 1.61 -8.23 -18.68
N LEU A 294 2.28 -8.40 -17.53
CA LEU A 294 3.28 -9.45 -17.33
C LEU A 294 2.69 -10.85 -17.63
N GLN A 295 1.46 -11.09 -17.20
CA GLN A 295 0.77 -12.35 -17.43
C GLN A 295 -0.15 -12.32 -18.64
N GLY A 296 -0.17 -11.30 -19.50
CA GLY A 296 -1.08 -11.25 -20.65
C GLY A 296 -2.56 -11.49 -20.28
N VAL A 297 -2.98 -11.07 -19.09
CA VAL A 297 -4.37 -11.06 -18.65
C VAL A 297 -5.04 -9.84 -19.27
N ASN A 298 -6.21 -10.02 -19.88
CA ASN A 298 -6.96 -8.89 -20.41
C ASN A 298 -7.38 -7.99 -19.24
N ILE A 299 -6.98 -6.73 -19.29
CA ILE A 299 -7.27 -5.73 -18.26
C ILE A 299 -8.79 -5.59 -18.02
N ASP A 300 -9.62 -5.82 -19.03
CA ASP A 300 -11.09 -5.77 -18.93
C ASP A 300 -11.69 -6.83 -18.00
N ASP A 301 -10.94 -7.90 -17.71
CA ASP A 301 -11.35 -8.93 -16.76
C ASP A 301 -11.17 -8.50 -15.30
N VAL A 302 -10.39 -7.43 -15.08
CA VAL A 302 -10.18 -6.79 -13.78
C VAL A 302 -11.11 -5.59 -13.66
N HIS A 303 -12.04 -5.63 -12.71
CA HIS A 303 -13.10 -4.63 -12.62
C HIS A 303 -12.62 -3.33 -11.97
N VAL A 304 -11.73 -3.46 -10.99
CA VAL A 304 -11.12 -2.34 -10.26
C VAL A 304 -9.62 -2.54 -10.24
N VAL A 305 -8.89 -1.59 -10.83
CA VAL A 305 -7.43 -1.55 -10.79
C VAL A 305 -7.04 -0.45 -9.82
N MET A 306 -6.37 -0.83 -8.74
CA MET A 306 -5.80 0.10 -7.77
C MET A 306 -4.29 0.20 -8.00
N GLY A 307 -3.72 1.39 -7.89
CA GLY A 307 -2.28 1.53 -7.71
C GLY A 307 -1.90 2.70 -6.80
N THR A 308 -0.63 2.78 -6.43
CA THR A 308 -0.08 3.88 -5.62
C THR A 308 0.93 4.70 -6.40
N PHE A 309 1.02 5.98 -6.08
CA PHE A 309 2.06 6.89 -6.58
C PHE A 309 3.28 6.98 -5.66
N THR A 310 3.23 6.32 -4.50
CA THR A 310 4.27 6.37 -3.45
C THR A 310 5.51 5.52 -3.71
N LYS A 311 5.51 4.74 -4.78
CA LYS A 311 6.56 3.77 -5.11
C LYS A 311 7.25 4.13 -6.41
N SER A 312 6.93 3.43 -7.49
CA SER A 312 7.53 3.60 -8.82
C SER A 312 7.52 5.05 -9.29
N PHE A 313 6.47 5.82 -8.99
CA PHE A 313 6.29 7.20 -9.45
C PHE A 313 6.88 8.27 -8.52
N GLY A 314 7.43 7.90 -7.37
CA GLY A 314 8.17 8.81 -6.49
C GLY A 314 7.38 10.01 -5.95
N SER A 315 6.07 9.88 -5.78
CA SER A 315 5.18 10.96 -5.30
C SER A 315 4.33 10.51 -4.11
N CYS A 316 3.13 11.06 -3.91
CA CYS A 316 2.20 10.59 -2.90
C CYS A 316 0.79 10.32 -3.46
N GLY A 317 0.02 9.51 -2.73
CA GLY A 317 -1.33 9.15 -3.12
C GLY A 317 -1.46 7.81 -3.87
N GLY A 318 -2.57 7.67 -4.57
CA GLY A 318 -2.90 6.49 -5.37
C GLY A 318 -4.10 6.74 -6.27
N TYR A 319 -4.52 5.71 -6.99
CA TYR A 319 -5.63 5.80 -7.93
C TYR A 319 -6.51 4.56 -7.89
N ILE A 320 -7.74 4.74 -8.37
CA ILE A 320 -8.63 3.67 -8.77
C ILE A 320 -9.00 3.89 -10.22
N ALA A 321 -8.86 2.85 -11.05
CA ALA A 321 -9.22 2.87 -12.44
C ALA A 321 -10.22 1.74 -12.77
N GLY A 322 -11.14 2.01 -13.69
CA GLY A 322 -12.22 1.11 -14.06
C GLY A 322 -13.16 1.73 -15.07
N SER A 323 -14.42 1.27 -15.11
CA SER A 323 -15.43 1.84 -16.02
C SER A 323 -15.80 3.28 -15.62
N LYS A 324 -16.33 4.06 -16.57
CA LYS A 324 -16.75 5.45 -16.30
C LYS A 324 -17.84 5.50 -15.23
N GLU A 325 -18.78 4.55 -15.27
CA GLU A 325 -19.89 4.43 -14.34
C GLU A 325 -19.38 4.10 -12.94
N LEU A 326 -18.42 3.17 -12.83
CA LEU A 326 -17.78 2.81 -11.57
C LEU A 326 -17.07 4.02 -10.96
N ILE A 327 -16.24 4.71 -11.74
CA ILE A 327 -15.48 5.87 -11.25
C ILE A 327 -16.42 7.02 -10.84
N HIS A 328 -17.45 7.28 -11.63
CA HIS A 328 -18.47 8.28 -11.30
C HIS A 328 -19.21 7.93 -10.01
N TYR A 329 -19.58 6.66 -9.83
CA TYR A 329 -20.21 6.18 -8.61
C TYR A 329 -19.28 6.32 -7.39
N ILE A 330 -18.00 5.97 -7.50
CA ILE A 330 -17.05 6.13 -6.39
C ILE A 330 -16.89 7.61 -6.02
N LYS A 331 -16.78 8.50 -7.01
CA LYS A 331 -16.66 9.94 -6.79
C LYS A 331 -17.85 10.51 -6.00
N SER A 332 -19.07 10.00 -6.22
CA SER A 332 -20.26 10.53 -5.54
C SER A 332 -20.44 10.08 -4.08
N ILE A 333 -19.71 9.07 -3.61
CA ILE A 333 -19.90 8.51 -2.26
C ILE A 333 -18.61 8.38 -1.43
N SER A 334 -17.44 8.36 -2.07
CA SER A 334 -16.17 8.14 -1.37
C SER A 334 -15.84 9.33 -0.48
N PRO A 335 -15.65 9.13 0.84
CA PRO A 335 -15.27 10.23 1.74
C PRO A 335 -13.95 10.90 1.34
N ALA A 336 -13.06 10.16 0.68
CA ALA A 336 -11.80 10.71 0.19
C ALA A 336 -11.97 11.61 -1.05
N HIS A 337 -13.08 11.50 -1.79
CA HIS A 337 -13.42 12.47 -2.83
C HIS A 337 -14.18 13.67 -2.26
N LEU A 338 -15.17 13.38 -1.42
CA LEU A 338 -16.15 14.35 -0.93
C LEU A 338 -15.57 15.30 0.13
N TYR A 339 -14.72 14.80 1.02
CA TYR A 339 -14.36 15.53 2.24
C TYR A 339 -12.84 15.68 2.47
N ALA A 340 -12.01 14.82 1.88
CA ALA A 340 -10.57 14.95 2.00
C ALA A 340 -10.05 16.08 1.10
N SER A 341 -8.99 16.76 1.55
CA SER A 341 -8.28 17.74 0.72
C SER A 341 -7.75 17.06 -0.54
N SER A 342 -7.87 17.74 -1.68
CA SER A 342 -7.38 17.24 -2.95
C SER A 342 -5.85 17.11 -2.95
N MET A 343 -5.34 16.35 -3.92
CA MET A 343 -3.91 16.13 -4.07
C MET A 343 -3.20 17.47 -4.32
N PRO A 344 -2.09 17.78 -3.64
CA PRO A 344 -1.33 18.99 -3.93
C PRO A 344 -0.96 19.08 -5.42
N PRO A 345 -1.10 20.25 -6.08
CA PRO A 345 -0.71 20.44 -7.48
C PRO A 345 0.70 19.94 -7.82
N PRO A 346 1.76 20.25 -7.04
CA PRO A 346 3.11 19.75 -7.34
C PRO A 346 3.26 18.24 -7.19
N VAL A 347 2.47 17.62 -6.31
CA VAL A 347 2.43 16.16 -6.17
C VAL A 347 1.82 15.53 -7.40
N ALA A 348 0.71 16.09 -7.91
CA ALA A 348 0.08 15.63 -9.14
C ALA A 348 1.03 15.79 -10.34
N GLU A 349 1.71 16.93 -10.45
CA GLU A 349 2.67 17.19 -11.54
C GLU A 349 3.85 16.21 -11.52
N GLN A 350 4.38 15.86 -10.34
CA GLN A 350 5.43 14.84 -10.21
C GLN A 350 4.96 13.50 -10.81
N VAL A 351 3.72 13.09 -10.55
CA VAL A 351 3.17 11.85 -11.10
C VAL A 351 2.95 11.95 -12.60
N ILE A 352 2.41 13.08 -13.08
CA ILE A 352 2.21 13.32 -14.53
C ILE A 352 3.55 13.21 -15.27
N SER A 353 4.58 13.87 -14.75
CA SER A 353 5.92 13.84 -15.33
C SER A 353 6.52 12.44 -15.31
N ALA A 354 6.44 11.73 -14.17
CA ALA A 354 6.93 10.36 -14.07
C ALA A 354 6.20 9.40 -15.04
N LEU A 355 4.87 9.54 -15.18
CA LEU A 355 4.08 8.77 -16.15
C LEU A 355 4.50 9.06 -17.58
N LYS A 356 4.71 10.33 -17.95
CA LYS A 356 5.19 10.71 -19.29
C LYS A 356 6.54 10.07 -19.61
N VAL A 357 7.50 10.12 -18.69
CA VAL A 357 8.80 9.45 -18.86
C VAL A 357 8.62 7.94 -18.99
N THR A 358 7.79 7.33 -18.13
CA THR A 358 7.49 5.89 -18.16
C THR A 358 6.87 5.47 -19.50
N MET A 359 6.08 6.35 -20.12
CA MET A 359 5.42 6.13 -21.42
C MET A 359 6.27 6.57 -22.63
N GLY A 360 7.46 7.15 -22.43
CA GLY A 360 8.27 7.74 -23.50
C GLY A 360 7.66 9.01 -24.12
N GLU A 361 6.69 9.64 -23.45
CA GLU A 361 6.05 10.90 -23.86
C GLU A 361 6.89 12.15 -23.46
N ASP A 362 8.00 11.95 -22.76
CA ASP A 362 8.99 12.98 -22.45
C ASP A 362 9.97 13.24 -23.61
N GLY A 363 9.87 12.49 -24.71
CA GLY A 363 10.76 12.56 -25.85
C GLY A 363 12.05 11.74 -25.68
N THR A 364 12.15 10.93 -24.63
CA THR A 364 13.28 10.01 -24.40
C THR A 364 12.85 8.54 -24.55
N ASP A 365 13.83 7.64 -24.56
CA ASP A 365 13.63 6.18 -24.60
C ASP A 365 13.72 5.52 -23.20
N ARG A 366 13.80 6.33 -22.12
CA ARG A 366 13.93 5.84 -20.75
C ARG A 366 12.80 4.86 -20.37
N GLY A 367 11.59 5.11 -20.86
CA GLY A 367 10.41 4.25 -20.66
C GLY A 367 10.37 2.98 -21.51
N ASN A 368 11.22 2.81 -22.52
CA ASN A 368 11.13 1.74 -23.51
C ASN A 368 11.95 0.47 -23.15
N GLY A 369 11.85 0.02 -21.89
CA GLY A 369 12.32 -1.31 -21.48
C GLY A 369 13.61 -1.37 -20.64
N ALA A 370 14.29 -0.25 -20.38
CA ALA A 370 15.42 -0.20 -19.45
C ALA A 370 14.99 -0.24 -17.96
N LEU A 371 13.69 -0.07 -17.69
CA LEU A 371 13.15 0.16 -16.35
C LEU A 371 12.33 -1.01 -15.79
N PHE A 372 11.90 -1.96 -16.62
CA PHE A 372 10.89 -2.95 -16.21
C PHE A 372 11.42 -4.38 -16.27
N ILE A 373 10.95 -5.19 -15.34
CA ILE A 373 11.26 -6.63 -15.31
C ILE A 373 10.34 -7.35 -16.30
N GLU A 374 10.93 -7.94 -17.34
CA GLU A 374 10.23 -8.85 -18.26
C GLU A 374 10.19 -10.29 -17.74
N SER A 375 9.25 -11.09 -18.23
CA SER A 375 8.99 -12.48 -17.85
C SER A 375 10.13 -13.48 -18.15
N ASN A 376 11.26 -13.03 -18.70
CA ASN A 376 12.41 -13.89 -19.02
C ASN A 376 13.24 -14.29 -17.79
N PHE A 377 12.90 -13.80 -16.58
CA PHE A 377 13.47 -14.36 -15.35
C PHE A 377 12.76 -15.67 -15.00
N SER A 378 13.37 -16.78 -15.42
CA SER A 378 13.11 -18.10 -14.84
C SER A 378 13.67 -18.10 -13.41
N PHE A 379 12.83 -17.85 -12.39
CA PHE A 379 13.21 -17.92 -10.98
C PHE A 379 13.12 -19.33 -10.39
#